data_AF-A0A5E4IXC3-F1
#
_entry.id   AF-A0A5E4IXC3-F1
#
_cell.length_a   1.000
_cell.length_b   1.000
_cell.length_c   1.000
_cell.angle_alpha   90.00
_cell.angle_beta   90.00
_cell.angle_gamma   90.00
#
_symmetry.space_group_name_H-M   'P 1'
#
loop_
_entity.id
_entity.type
_entity.pdbx_description
1 polymer ?
#
loop_
_entity_poly.entity_id
_entity_poly.type
_entity_poly.pdbx_seq_one_letter_code
_entity_poly.pdbx_strand_id
1 'polypeptide(L)'
;MGAGGIYYLDLDRLEGLDPLSGFGPRAANHLRRTASFKHLPDILVNSFYDPKKDEVAAFEELIGNHGGLGGNQSHAFLLYLSEWNLEKEEIVGAEQLHSILKSKLVQALSGEGERS
;
A
#
# COMPACT_ATOMS: atom_id res chain seq x y z
N MET A 1 -3.33 1.47 -18.14
CA MET A 1 -2.24 0.52 -18.48
C MET A 1 -2.33 0.20 -19.97
N GLY A 2 -1.22 0.27 -20.71
CA GLY A 2 -1.23 0.12 -22.17
C GLY A 2 -1.13 -1.34 -22.63
N ALA A 3 -1.45 -1.60 -23.90
CA ALA A 3 -1.48 -2.94 -24.52
C ALA A 3 -0.10 -3.60 -24.74
N GLY A 4 0.95 -3.16 -24.03
CA GLY A 4 2.34 -3.55 -24.26
C GLY A 4 2.84 -4.73 -23.44
N GLY A 5 2.06 -5.22 -22.48
CA GLY A 5 2.41 -6.40 -21.68
C GLY A 5 1.39 -6.76 -20.61
N ILE A 6 1.57 -7.95 -20.04
CA ILE A 6 0.69 -8.59 -19.07
C ILE A 6 1.55 -9.14 -17.93
N TYR A 7 1.17 -8.84 -16.69
CA TYR A 7 1.76 -9.45 -15.51
C TYR A 7 0.73 -10.36 -14.84
N TYR A 8 0.94 -11.67 -14.97
CA TYR A 8 0.16 -12.72 -14.28
C TYR A 8 0.61 -12.82 -12.82
N LEU A 9 -0.07 -12.10 -11.93
CA LEU A 9 0.32 -11.96 -10.52
C LEU A 9 0.43 -13.29 -9.76
N ASP A 10 -0.48 -14.23 -10.00
CA ASP A 10 -0.52 -15.53 -9.32
C ASP A 10 0.58 -16.49 -9.79
N LEU A 11 1.05 -16.32 -11.04
CA LEU A 11 2.10 -17.13 -11.65
C LEU A 11 3.47 -16.46 -11.57
N ASP A 12 3.51 -15.23 -11.04
CA ASP A 12 4.69 -14.37 -11.04
C ASP A 12 5.36 -14.27 -12.44
N ARG A 13 4.53 -14.20 -13.50
CA ARG A 13 4.99 -14.26 -14.90
C ARG A 13 4.70 -12.96 -15.63
N LEU A 14 5.73 -12.40 -16.26
CA LEU A 14 5.63 -11.23 -17.13
C LEU A 14 5.70 -11.63 -18.61
N GLU A 15 4.80 -11.07 -19.41
CA GLU A 15 4.84 -11.13 -20.87
C GLU A 15 4.86 -9.70 -21.43
N GLY A 16 5.88 -9.39 -22.24
CA GLY A 16 6.06 -8.03 -22.77
C GLY A 16 6.57 -7.04 -21.72
N LEU A 17 6.07 -5.81 -21.76
CA LEU A 17 6.45 -4.73 -20.84
C LEU A 17 5.73 -4.86 -19.50
N ASP A 18 6.43 -4.64 -18.40
CA ASP A 18 5.84 -4.63 -17.06
C ASP A 18 4.83 -3.47 -16.91
N PRO A 19 3.53 -3.75 -16.77
CA PRO A 19 2.53 -2.71 -16.59
C PRO A 19 2.64 -2.01 -15.23
N LEU A 20 3.40 -2.56 -14.27
CA LEU A 20 3.55 -2.04 -12.91
C LEU A 20 4.84 -1.24 -12.68
N SER A 21 5.74 -1.14 -13.68
CA SER A 21 7.07 -0.57 -13.50
C SER A 21 7.09 0.87 -12.97
N GLY A 22 6.01 1.64 -13.21
CA GLY A 22 5.87 3.02 -12.74
C GLY A 22 5.29 3.17 -11.33
N PHE A 23 4.80 2.10 -10.69
CA PHE A 23 4.03 2.17 -9.43
C PHE A 23 4.85 1.78 -8.20
N GLY A 24 6.14 1.52 -8.37
CA GLY A 24 7.05 1.13 -7.29
C GLY A 24 7.04 -0.38 -7.00
N PRO A 25 8.02 -0.85 -6.21
CA PRO A 25 8.32 -2.28 -6.07
C PRO A 25 7.24 -3.09 -5.36
N ARG A 26 6.33 -2.43 -4.62
CA ARG A 26 5.26 -3.09 -3.85
C ARG A 26 3.92 -3.14 -4.58
N ALA A 27 3.82 -2.59 -5.80
CA ALA A 27 2.57 -2.55 -6.56
C ALA A 27 1.97 -3.95 -6.77
N ALA A 28 2.77 -4.93 -7.19
CA ALA A 28 2.33 -6.31 -7.38
C ALA A 28 1.80 -6.93 -6.07
N ASN A 29 2.48 -6.69 -4.95
CA ASN A 29 2.06 -7.19 -3.64
C ASN A 29 0.74 -6.58 -3.18
N HIS A 30 0.55 -5.27 -3.39
CA HIS A 30 -0.72 -4.61 -3.10
C HIS A 30 -1.87 -5.15 -3.95
N LEU A 31 -1.64 -5.42 -5.24
CA LEU A 31 -2.63 -6.02 -6.13
C LEU A 31 -2.98 -7.46 -5.72
N ARG A 32 -1.98 -8.30 -5.41
CA ARG A 32 -2.21 -9.67 -4.90
C ARG A 32 -3.06 -9.67 -3.63
N ARG A 33 -2.77 -8.77 -2.69
CA ARG A 33 -3.56 -8.61 -1.47
C ARG A 33 -5.00 -8.20 -1.77
N THR A 34 -5.22 -7.25 -2.69
CA THR A 34 -6.58 -6.86 -3.08
C THR A 34 -7.32 -8.04 -3.73
N ALA A 35 -6.63 -8.84 -4.54
CA ALA A 35 -7.19 -10.04 -5.15
C ALA A 35 -7.48 -11.19 -4.16
N SER A 36 -6.87 -11.18 -2.96
CA SER A 36 -7.09 -12.22 -1.95
C SER A 36 -8.33 -12.02 -1.07
N PHE A 37 -9.03 -10.89 -1.21
CA PHE A 37 -10.22 -10.64 -0.39
C PHE A 37 -11.40 -11.51 -0.80
N LYS A 38 -12.17 -11.98 0.21
CA LYS A 38 -13.39 -12.78 -0.02
C LYS A 38 -14.40 -12.07 -0.93
N HIS A 39 -14.45 -10.75 -0.85
CA HIS A 39 -15.36 -9.91 -1.60
C HIS A 39 -14.54 -8.96 -2.50
N LEU A 40 -13.91 -9.53 -3.52
CA LEU A 40 -13.15 -8.80 -4.52
C LEU A 40 -14.05 -8.38 -5.71
N PRO A 41 -13.69 -7.31 -6.44
CA PRO A 41 -14.35 -6.99 -7.70
C PRO A 41 -14.00 -8.02 -8.78
N ASP A 42 -14.91 -8.27 -9.72
CA ASP A 42 -14.61 -9.10 -10.91
C ASP A 42 -13.51 -8.47 -11.78
N ILE A 43 -13.48 -7.13 -11.85
CA ILE A 43 -12.49 -6.35 -12.60
C ILE A 43 -12.08 -5.15 -11.76
N LEU A 44 -10.77 -5.00 -11.54
CA LEU A 44 -10.16 -3.81 -10.95
C LEU A 44 -9.51 -2.99 -12.07
N VAL A 45 -9.95 -1.74 -12.24
CA VAL A 45 -9.38 -0.82 -13.23
C VAL A 45 -8.61 0.28 -12.51
N ASN A 46 -7.29 0.34 -12.74
CA ASN A 46 -6.44 1.44 -12.28
C ASN A 46 -6.10 2.36 -13.45
N SER A 47 -6.21 3.66 -13.24
CA SER A 47 -5.87 4.67 -14.24
C SER A 47 -4.36 4.77 -14.48
N PHE A 48 -3.96 5.62 -15.43
CA PHE A 48 -2.55 5.92 -15.68
C PHE A 48 -1.98 6.80 -14.55
N TYR A 49 -0.69 6.61 -14.26
CA TYR A 49 0.09 7.43 -13.35
C TYR A 49 1.19 8.15 -14.15
N ASP A 50 1.25 9.48 -14.04
CA ASP A 50 2.30 10.31 -14.63
C ASP A 50 3.43 10.51 -13.59
N PRO A 51 4.58 9.81 -13.73
CA PRO A 51 5.67 9.92 -12.78
C PRO A 51 6.37 11.29 -12.80
N LYS A 52 6.20 12.10 -13.87
CA LYS A 52 6.81 13.44 -13.92
C LYS A 52 6.04 14.46 -13.09
N LYS A 53 4.72 14.28 -12.99
CA LYS A 53 3.84 15.15 -12.21
C LYS A 53 3.46 14.57 -10.85
N ASP A 54 3.78 13.30 -10.63
CA ASP A 54 3.32 12.50 -9.50
C ASP A 54 1.78 12.47 -9.36
N GLU A 55 1.11 12.45 -10.52
CA GLU A 55 -0.35 12.53 -10.62
C GLU A 55 -0.95 11.21 -11.10
N VAL A 56 -2.01 10.78 -10.43
CA VAL A 56 -2.86 9.68 -10.89
C VAL A 56 -4.06 10.29 -11.62
N ALA A 57 -4.39 9.81 -12.82
CA ALA A 57 -5.55 10.31 -13.53
C ALA A 57 -6.84 9.94 -12.78
N ALA A 58 -7.66 10.92 -12.42
CA ALA A 58 -8.99 10.67 -11.87
C ALA A 58 -9.94 10.18 -12.98
N PHE A 59 -10.87 9.29 -12.62
CA PHE A 59 -12.00 8.94 -13.50
C PHE A 59 -13.19 9.92 -13.35
N GLU A 60 -13.07 10.90 -12.46
CA GLU A 60 -14.08 11.91 -12.14
C GLU A 60 -13.51 13.32 -12.36
N GLU A 61 -14.36 14.32 -12.59
CA GLU A 61 -13.94 15.72 -12.83
C GLU A 61 -13.45 16.45 -11.56
N LEU A 62 -13.36 15.76 -10.43
CA LEU A 62 -12.93 16.34 -9.15
C LEU A 62 -11.41 16.40 -9.02
N ILE A 63 -10.91 17.46 -8.39
CA ILE A 63 -9.47 17.75 -8.21
C ILE A 63 -8.78 16.72 -7.30
N GLY A 64 -9.53 15.99 -6.48
CA GLY A 64 -9.02 14.95 -5.59
C GLY A 64 -9.45 13.56 -6.02
N ASN A 65 -8.52 12.61 -6.05
CA ASN A 65 -8.80 11.19 -6.22
C ASN A 65 -8.24 10.37 -5.04
N HIS A 66 -8.87 9.22 -4.79
CA HIS A 66 -8.43 8.25 -3.80
C HIS A 66 -8.58 6.83 -4.37
N GLY A 67 -7.69 5.92 -3.99
CA GLY A 67 -7.81 4.50 -4.31
C GLY A 67 -7.08 4.04 -5.57
N GLY A 68 -6.44 4.94 -6.32
CA GLY A 68 -5.49 4.55 -7.38
C GLY A 68 -4.13 4.14 -6.80
N LEU A 69 -3.32 3.39 -7.57
CA LEU A 69 -1.91 3.14 -7.27
C LEU A 69 -1.04 4.33 -7.71
N GLY A 70 0.00 4.65 -6.93
CA GLY A 70 0.97 5.71 -7.23
C GLY A 70 0.59 7.08 -6.66
N GLY A 71 1.44 8.09 -6.87
CA GLY A 71 1.23 9.45 -6.39
C GLY A 71 1.61 9.70 -4.92
N ASN A 72 1.49 10.95 -4.51
CA ASN A 72 1.78 11.46 -3.16
C ASN A 72 1.12 10.68 -2.01
N GLN A 73 -0.02 10.02 -2.27
CA GLN A 73 -0.69 9.13 -1.31
C GLN A 73 0.16 7.92 -0.87
N SER A 74 1.29 7.67 -1.54
CA SER A 74 2.24 6.59 -1.21
C SER A 74 3.26 6.98 -0.13
N HIS A 75 3.31 8.25 0.30
CA HIS A 75 4.30 8.79 1.24
C HIS A 75 3.69 9.04 2.63
N ALA A 76 3.51 7.98 3.41
CA ALA A 76 3.02 8.08 4.78
C ALA A 76 4.13 8.55 5.75
N PHE A 77 3.74 9.25 6.82
CA PHE A 77 4.60 9.48 7.99
C PHE A 77 3.92 8.94 9.26
N LEU A 78 4.73 8.50 10.22
CA LEU A 78 4.26 8.02 11.52
C LEU A 78 5.04 8.75 12.62
N LEU A 79 4.33 9.40 13.54
CA LEU A 79 4.88 9.89 14.80
C LEU A 79 4.57 8.86 15.89
N TYR A 80 5.60 8.37 16.57
CA TYR A 80 5.48 7.34 17.60
C TYR A 80 6.45 7.61 18.77
N LEU A 81 6.18 6.98 19.91
CA LEU A 81 7.02 7.07 21.10
C LEU A 81 8.39 6.44 20.85
N SER A 82 9.48 7.14 21.17
CA SER A 82 10.85 6.68 20.87
C SER A 82 11.17 5.31 21.47
N GLU A 83 10.57 4.96 22.61
CA GLU A 83 10.75 3.67 23.29
C GLU A 83 10.25 2.48 22.48
N TRP A 84 9.42 2.71 21.45
CA TRP A 84 8.89 1.63 20.62
C TRP A 84 9.91 1.09 19.62
N ASN A 85 11.00 1.84 19.33
CA ASN A 85 12.10 1.45 18.44
C ASN A 85 11.65 0.91 17.05
N LEU A 86 10.64 1.55 16.42
CA LEU A 86 10.05 1.10 15.15
C LEU A 86 10.92 1.41 13.91
N GLU A 87 12.01 2.15 14.05
CA GLU A 87 12.89 2.56 12.96
C GLU A 87 13.60 1.40 12.24
N LYS A 88 13.62 0.22 12.87
CA LYS A 88 14.20 -1.00 12.28
C LYS A 88 13.17 -1.88 11.57
N GLU A 89 11.88 -1.57 11.69
CA GLU A 89 10.80 -2.34 11.10
C GLU A 89 10.33 -1.67 9.81
N GLU A 90 10.38 -2.39 8.68
CA GLU A 90 9.69 -1.94 7.48
C GLU A 90 8.18 -2.12 7.68
N ILE A 91 7.45 -1.00 7.74
CA ILE A 91 5.99 -0.98 7.88
C ILE A 91 5.37 -0.78 6.49
N VAL A 92 4.69 -1.80 5.99
CA VAL A 92 4.03 -1.81 4.69
C VAL A 92 2.51 -1.81 4.87
N GLY A 93 1.92 -0.64 4.64
CA GLY A 93 0.47 -0.46 4.62
C GLY A 93 -0.19 -0.41 6.00
N ALA A 94 -1.48 -0.03 5.99
CA ALA A 94 -2.24 0.26 7.20
C ALA A 94 -2.51 -0.98 8.08
N GLU A 95 -2.56 -2.16 7.49
CA GLU A 95 -2.85 -3.41 8.20
C GLU A 95 -1.69 -3.83 9.13
N GLN A 96 -0.47 -3.82 8.61
CA GLN A 96 0.72 -4.08 9.43
C GLN A 96 0.88 -3.02 10.52
N LEU A 97 0.68 -1.75 10.17
CA LEU A 97 0.69 -0.65 11.13
C LEU A 97 -0.34 -0.87 12.24
N HIS A 98 -1.57 -1.26 11.90
CA HIS A 98 -2.62 -1.53 12.89
C HIS A 98 -2.19 -2.63 13.88
N SER A 99 -1.65 -3.74 13.40
CA SER A 99 -1.15 -4.83 14.25
C SER A 99 -0.04 -4.36 15.20
N ILE A 100 0.91 -3.55 14.71
CA ILE A 100 1.98 -2.96 15.52
C ILE A 100 1.39 -2.07 16.62
N LEU A 101 0.51 -1.13 16.25
CA LEU A 101 -0.12 -0.20 17.20
C LEU A 101 -0.94 -0.95 18.26
N LYS A 102 -1.67 -2.00 17.87
CA LYS A 102 -2.42 -2.85 18.81
C LYS A 102 -1.50 -3.58 19.77
N SER A 103 -0.39 -4.13 19.29
CA SER A 103 0.60 -4.80 20.14
C SER A 103 1.21 -3.84 21.16
N LYS A 104 1.62 -2.64 20.73
CA LYS A 104 2.17 -1.61 21.62
C LYS A 104 1.16 -1.13 22.65
N LEU A 105 -0.12 -0.98 22.28
CA LEU A 105 -1.18 -0.63 23.22
C LEU A 105 -1.37 -1.70 24.30
N VAL A 106 -1.38 -2.98 23.93
CA VAL A 106 -1.49 -4.09 24.89
C VAL A 106 -0.29 -4.12 25.84
N GLN A 107 0.92 -3.90 25.32
CA GLN A 107 2.13 -3.81 26.14
C GLN A 107 2.07 -2.65 27.14
N ALA A 108 1.64 -1.47 26.69
CA ALA A 108 1.49 -0.30 27.56
C ALA A 108 0.48 -0.55 28.69
N LEU A 109 -0.69 -1.12 28.37
CA LEU A 109 -1.73 -1.46 29.36
C LEU A 109 -1.31 -2.58 30.32
N SER A 110 -0.43 -3.49 29.87
CA SER A 110 0.08 -4.58 30.71
C SER A 110 1.23 -4.13 31.62
N GLY A 111 1.92 -3.05 31.26
CA GLY A 111 3.07 -2.50 32.00
C GLY A 111 2.73 -1.48 33.09
N GLU A 112 1.47 -1.03 33.20
CA GLU A 112 1.02 -0.12 34.28
C GLU A 112 0.88 -0.82 35.64
N GLY A 113 1.06 -2.14 35.72
CA GLY A 113 1.04 -2.91 36.97
C GLY A 113 2.34 -2.94 37.78
N GLU A 114 3.46 -2.44 37.24
CA GLU A 114 4.79 -2.61 37.86
C GLU A 114 5.50 -1.30 38.26
N ARG A 115 4.84 -0.14 38.16
CA ARG A 115 5.38 1.12 38.67
C ARG A 115 4.68 1.50 39.98
N SER A 116 5.14 0.92 41.09
CA SER A 116 4.94 1.45 42.46
C SER A 116 6.22 2.06 42.98
#